data_AF-A0A969RMN1-F1
#
_entry.id   AF-A0A969RMN1-F1
#
_cell.length_a   1.000
_cell.length_b   1.000
_cell.length_c   1.000
_cell.angle_alpha   90.00
_cell.angle_beta   90.00
_cell.angle_gamma   90.00
#
_symmetry.space_group_name_H-M   'P 1'
#
loop_
_entity.id
_entity.type
_entity.pdbx_description
1 polymer ?
#
loop_
_entity_poly.entity_id
_entity_poly.type
_entity_poly.pdbx_seq_one_letter_code
_entity_poly.pdbx_strand_id
1 'polypeptide(L)' 'MRLILYSKPGCHLCEGLQEKLEQIRSLPFILEVRDITTRNDWFQAYQYEIPVLFLAIDAASDSVTDVTDTAIGLSP' A
#
# COMPACT_ATOMS: atom_id res chain seq x y z
N MET A 1 7.78 6.53 -1.98
CA MET A 1 7.13 5.21 -2.18
C MET A 1 6.84 4.58 -0.82
N ARG A 2 5.69 3.92 -0.65
CA ARG A 2 5.35 3.25 0.62
C ARG A 2 5.21 1.74 0.37
N LEU A 3 5.94 0.95 1.12
CA LEU A 3 5.88 -0.51 1.12
C LEU A 3 5.21 -0.98 2.40
N ILE A 4 4.30 -1.94 2.28
CA ILE A 4 3.60 -2.53 3.41
C ILE A 4 4.01 -4.00 3.50
N LEU A 5 4.64 -4.38 4.61
CA LEU A 5 5.04 -5.76 4.91
C LEU A 5 4.07 -6.37 5.91
N TYR A 6 3.29 -7.35 5.46
CA TYR A 6 2.50 -8.20 6.35
C TYR A 6 3.39 -9.28 6.96
N SER A 7 3.40 -9.33 8.29
CA SER A 7 4.30 -10.14 9.12
C SER A 7 3.56 -10.73 10.32
N LYS A 8 4.24 -11.56 11.12
CA LYS A 8 3.79 -11.99 12.46
C LYS A 8 4.98 -12.12 13.43
N PRO A 9 4.76 -12.06 14.75
CA PRO A 9 5.79 -12.32 15.74
C PRO A 9 6.37 -13.73 15.59
N GLY A 10 7.70 -13.87 15.75
CA GLY A 10 8.40 -15.15 15.63
C GLY A 10 8.49 -15.69 14.19
N CYS A 11 8.35 -14.83 13.17
CA CYS A 11 8.52 -15.20 11.78
C CYS A 11 9.93 -14.88 11.27
N HIS A 12 10.82 -15.88 11.26
CA HIS A 12 12.19 -15.71 10.78
C HIS A 12 12.28 -15.28 9.31
N LEU A 13 11.35 -15.72 8.47
CA LEU A 13 11.30 -15.28 7.07
C LEU A 13 10.97 -13.79 6.95
N CYS A 14 10.11 -13.29 7.83
CA CYS A 14 9.69 -11.90 7.85
C CYS A 14 10.83 -11.00 8.35
N GLU A 15 11.53 -11.43 9.42
CA GLU A 15 12.74 -10.77 9.95
C GLU A 15 13.80 -10.63 8.85
N GLY A 16 14.14 -11.74 8.17
CA GLY A 16 15.15 -11.72 7.12
C GLY A 16 14.77 -10.89 5.89
N LEU A 17 13.48 -10.76 5.56
CA LEU A 17 13.04 -9.86 4.50
C LEU A 17 13.14 -8.39 4.93
N GLN A 18 12.74 -8.07 6.16
CA GLN A 18 12.82 -6.73 6.70
C GLN A 18 14.28 -6.23 6.74
N GLU A 19 15.21 -7.04 7.24
CA GLU A 19 16.64 -6.71 7.26
C GLU A 19 17.17 -6.39 5.86
N LYS A 20 16.76 -7.17 4.86
CA LYS A 20 17.15 -6.92 3.45
C LYS A 20 16.58 -5.61 2.93
N LEU A 21 15.34 -5.27 3.27
CA LEU A 21 14.74 -4.00 2.87
C LEU A 21 15.48 -2.82 3.51
N GLU A 22 15.83 -2.91 4.79
CA GLU A 22 16.58 -1.87 5.51
C GLU A 22 18.00 -1.63 4.93
N GLN A 23 18.58 -2.63 4.28
CA GLN A 23 19.88 -2.50 3.59
C GLN A 23 19.78 -1.72 2.26
N ILE A 24 18.58 -1.57 1.68
CA ILE A 24 18.39 -0.85 0.42
C ILE A 24 18.44 0.64 0.68
N ARG A 25 19.60 1.26 0.42
CA ARG A 25 19.81 2.72 0.55
C ARG A 25 19.61 3.49 -0.74
N SER A 26 19.58 2.80 -1.88
CA SER A 26 19.51 3.41 -3.21
C SER A 26 18.12 3.92 -3.58
N LEU A 27 17.07 3.45 -2.89
CA LEU A 27 15.68 3.75 -3.19
C LEU A 27 15.00 4.29 -1.92
N PRO A 28 14.52 5.55 -1.91
CA PRO A 28 13.81 6.07 -0.75
C PRO A 28 12.38 5.50 -0.69
N PHE A 29 12.12 4.69 0.32
CA PHE A 29 10.77 4.22 0.65
C PHE A 29 10.51 4.24 2.15
N ILE A 30 9.24 4.30 2.50
CA ILE A 30 8.76 4.11 3.87
C ILE A 30 8.29 2.66 3.98
N LEU A 31 8.83 1.92 4.94
CA LEU A 31 8.39 0.57 5.26
C LEU A 31 7.38 0.62 6.41
N GLU A 32 6.18 0.14 6.16
CA GLU A 32 5.12 -0.04 7.15
C GLU A 32 4.98 -1.54 7.43
N VAL A 33 5.18 -1.96 8.67
CA VAL A 33 5.03 -3.37 9.07
C VAL A 33 3.67 -3.57 9.73
N ARG A 34 2.90 -4.56 9.24
CA ARG A 34 1.57 -4.91 9.77
C ARG A 34 1.57 -6.33 10.29
N ASP A 35 1.26 -6.49 11.57
CA ASP A 35 1.13 -7.81 12.19
C ASP A 35 -0.24 -8.41 11.85
N ILE A 36 -0.25 -9.49 11.07
CA ILE A 36 -1.47 -10.19 10.65
C ILE A 36 -2.25 -10.79 11.81
N THR A 37 -1.63 -10.99 12.98
CA THR A 37 -2.30 -11.54 14.17
C THR A 37 -3.16 -10.51 14.91
N THR A 38 -2.98 -9.22 14.60
CA THR A 38 -3.75 -8.13 15.24
C THR A 38 -5.15 -7.97 14.67
N ARG A 39 -5.41 -8.49 13.47
CA ARG A 39 -6.72 -8.41 12.82
C ARG A 39 -7.06 -9.69 12.06
N ASN A 40 -8.29 -10.17 12.24
CA ASN A 40 -8.73 -11.42 11.63
C ASN A 40 -8.79 -11.35 10.09
N ASP A 41 -9.12 -10.21 9.50
CA ASP A 41 -9.13 -10.04 8.04
C ASP A 41 -7.74 -10.24 7.43
N TRP A 42 -6.69 -9.68 8.04
CA TRP A 42 -5.32 -9.90 7.62
C TRP A 42 -4.84 -11.33 7.88
N PHE A 43 -5.20 -11.89 9.03
CA PHE A 43 -4.85 -13.27 9.36
C PHE A 43 -5.42 -14.25 8.32
N GLN A 44 -6.72 -14.15 8.01
CA GLN A 44 -7.35 -15.03 7.02
C GLN A 44 -6.75 -14.84 5.63
N ALA A 45 -6.43 -13.61 5.24
CA ALA A 45 -5.86 -13.32 3.93
C ALA A 45 -4.42 -13.85 3.78
N TYR A 46 -3.58 -13.75 4.81
CA TYR A 46 -2.13 -13.88 4.64
C TYR A 46 -1.45 -14.96 5.50
N GLN A 47 -2.15 -15.64 6.42
CA GLN A 47 -1.54 -16.60 7.37
C GLN A 47 -0.64 -17.69 6.74
N TYR A 48 -0.90 -18.08 5.49
CA TYR A 48 -0.14 -19.09 4.76
C TYR A 48 0.88 -18.52 3.77
N GLU A 49 0.83 -17.21 3.53
CA GLU A 49 1.63 -16.54 2.50
C GLU A 49 2.67 -15.56 3.08
N ILE A 50 2.58 -15.21 4.37
CA ILE A 50 3.56 -14.32 4.99
C ILE A 50 5.00 -14.87 4.87
N PRO A 51 5.99 -14.01 4.56
CA PRO A 51 5.88 -12.56 4.42
C PRO A 51 5.30 -12.09 3.07
N VAL A 52 4.36 -11.13 3.10
CA VAL A 52 3.77 -10.51 1.89
C VAL A 52 4.11 -9.02 1.85
N LEU A 53 4.64 -8.56 0.70
CA LEU A 53 5.04 -7.17 0.49
C LEU A 53 4.13 -6.50 -0.55
N PHE A 54 3.49 -5.40 -0.18
CA PHE A 54 2.67 -4.58 -1.07
C PHE A 54 3.32 -3.23 -1.35
N LEU A 55 3.19 -2.77 -2.59
CA LEU A 55 3.42 -1.39 -2.96
C LEU A 55 2.12 -0.61 -2.79
N ALA A 56 2.11 0.35 -1.86
CA ALA A 56 0.97 1.27 -1.74
C ALA A 56 1.03 2.28 -2.89
N ILE A 57 0.00 2.25 -3.73
CA ILE A 57 -0.23 3.27 -4.75
C ILE A 57 -1.09 4.33 -4.08
N ASP A 58 -0.48 5.44 -3.71
CA ASP A 58 -1.24 6.62 -3.33
C ASP A 58 -1.96 7.07 -4.62
N ALA A 59 -3.28 7.02 -4.63
CA ALA A 59 -4.07 7.56 -5.74
C ALA A 59 -3.77 9.06 -5.81
N ALA A 60 -2.83 9.44 -6.68
CA ALA A 60 -2.66 10.82 -7.06
C ALA A 60 -4.02 11.32 -7.56
N SER A 61 -4.48 12.41 -6.95
CA SER A 61 -5.71 13.09 -7.31
C SER A 61 -5.72 13.44 -8.80
N ASP A 62 -6.51 12.73 -9.59
CA ASP A 62 -6.99 13.24 -10.88
C ASP A 62 -7.96 14.39 -10.58
N SER A 63 -7.41 15.60 -10.41
CA SER A 63 -8.21 16.81 -10.58
C SER A 63 -8.44 17.01 -12.09
N VAL A 64 -9.39 16.27 -12.65
CA VAL A 64 -10.02 16.64 -13.92
C VAL A 64 -10.86 17.87 -13.63
N THR A 65 -10.28 19.05 -13.86
CA THR A 65 -11.06 20.26 -14.06
C THR A 65 -11.58 20.22 -15.49
N ASP A 66 -12.75 19.60 -15.67
CA ASP A 66 -13.53 19.80 -16.88
C ASP A 66 -14.19 21.17 -16.80
N VAL A 67 -13.42 22.20 -17.16
CA VAL A 67 -13.98 23.44 -17.71
C VAL A 67 -14.11 23.21 -19.21
N THR A 68 -15.35 22.94 -19.66
CA THR A 68 -16.04 23.54 -20.82
C THR A 68 -17.01 22.54 -21.45
N ASP A 69 -18.32 22.77 -21.32
CA ASP A 69 -19.12 22.99 -22.53
C ASP A 69 -20.43 23.73 -22.24
N THR A 70 -20.80 24.53 -23.22
CA THR A 70 -21.87 25.52 -23.28
C THR A 70 -23.25 24.85 -23.36
N ALA A 71 -24.23 25.37 -22.61
CA ALA A 71 -25.64 25.21 -22.98
C ALA A 71 -26.36 26.56 -22.84
N ILE A 72 -26.40 27.28 -23.96
CA ILE A 72 -27.35 28.36 -24.21
C ILE A 72 -28.75 27.73 -24.17
N GLY A 73 -29.50 28.02 -23.12
CA GLY A 73 -30.91 27.66 -22.97
C GLY A 73 -31.80 28.88 -23.11
N LEU A 74 -31.85 29.46 -24.30
CA LEU A 74 -32.95 30.33 -24.72
C LEU A 74 -34.15 29.43 -25.00
N SER A 75 -35.33 29.75 -24.46
CA SER A 75 -36.69 29.57 -25.03
C SER A 75 -37.75 29.69 -23.92
N PRO A 76 -39.02 30.01 -24.24
CA PRO A 76 -39.60 31.34 -24.39
C PRO A 76 -40.52 31.74 -23.21
#